data_AF-A0A1Z5JFH2-F1
#
_entry.id   AF-A0A1Z5JFH2-F1
#
_cell.length_a   1.000
_cell.length_b   1.000
_cell.length_c   1.000
_cell.angle_alpha   90.00
_cell.angle_beta   90.00
_cell.angle_gamma   90.00
#
_symmetry.space_group_name_H-M   'P 1'
#
loop_
_entity.id
_entity.type
_entity.pdbx_description
1 polymer ?
#
loop_
_entity_poly.entity_id
_entity_poly.type
_entity_poly.pdbx_seq_one_letter_code
_entity_poly.pdbx_strand_id
1 'polypeptide(L)'
;MSTSKHPSDAQLPRVHADEVLSRPIVLKRELPYPTFQFGQRIKKKFDGVYFYGTVEFVEGSFVSIIYDDGDEETAIEADDDELLRMTMIDIPKRTNYSTEAQDIRRTNCLFGLQGLEQKVFQHEASFIPGIFSAHVSLHILQFYLFAYERQRMWERKTQYPENFPYSLNERMSRHSFCNVYRELDRGTIFLKASILELFFSSSDKQTDNPRRIPRSWSHKEWTKQVLWRSYMYRLVNRVETFENIGFAEPTDASLQAYSRRARVYRGQATSAFFTGAHNVGGFEPYMMALNLTLKKLDKIVDNFCAAKKSKEKLDVLRGMKLVGDFFAWQILCDMETCGCLKIDYNFCVLGPGAKEGLKLIFCENKKSLEMLSGIEKSLQLARTLTALQENTFQILGLEFPYFDGRRLALKEIEHTLCEYSKYNISNGMHTYRPGEKSAITVDCFSCDGKDPEQGYYCDLCNHFCCTHCLEIAGDADDYNERSFICPPCRQLESFYELS
;
A
#
# COMPACT_ATOMS: atom_id res chain seq x y z
N MET A 1 31.07 26.74 -56.79
CA MET A 1 30.77 28.01 -57.48
C MET A 1 29.27 28.10 -57.66
N SER A 2 28.76 29.28 -57.36
CA SER A 2 27.35 29.64 -57.17
C SER A 2 26.53 29.67 -58.47
N THR A 3 25.23 29.93 -58.29
CA THR A 3 24.25 30.58 -59.19
C THR A 3 23.42 29.64 -60.07
N SER A 4 22.12 29.43 -59.86
CA SER A 4 20.94 30.29 -59.60
C SER A 4 20.12 30.62 -60.87
N LYS A 5 18.79 30.46 -60.71
CA LYS A 5 17.65 31.14 -61.37
C LYS A 5 17.11 30.61 -62.71
N HIS A 6 16.01 29.84 -62.61
CA HIS A 6 14.61 30.14 -63.04
C HIS A 6 14.30 31.50 -63.74
N PRO A 7 13.09 31.71 -64.28
CA PRO A 7 12.25 30.92 -65.22
C PRO A 7 11.59 31.83 -66.29
N SER A 8 10.96 31.27 -67.33
CA SER A 8 9.58 31.60 -67.73
C SER A 8 9.23 31.01 -69.10
N ASP A 9 7.93 30.78 -69.28
CA ASP A 9 7.18 30.70 -70.54
C ASP A 9 6.66 29.32 -70.90
N ALA A 10 5.45 29.00 -70.41
CA ALA A 10 4.26 28.94 -71.26
C ALA A 10 3.03 28.46 -70.47
N GLN A 11 1.93 29.19 -70.59
CA GLN A 11 0.62 28.86 -70.02
C GLN A 11 -0.13 27.80 -70.86
N LEU A 12 -0.58 26.79 -70.12
CA LEU A 12 -1.73 25.87 -70.21
C LEU A 12 -2.76 26.01 -71.37
N PRO A 13 -3.19 24.89 -71.97
CA PRO A 13 -4.49 24.73 -72.61
C PRO A 13 -5.58 24.24 -71.62
N ARG A 14 -6.81 24.76 -71.78
CA ARG A 14 -8.04 24.35 -71.08
C ARG A 14 -8.66 23.11 -71.75
N VAL A 15 -9.11 22.14 -70.96
CA VAL A 15 -10.03 21.06 -71.38
C VAL A 15 -11.10 20.83 -70.30
N HIS A 16 -12.28 20.39 -70.76
CA HIS A 16 -13.64 20.50 -70.22
C HIS A 16 -13.98 19.70 -68.96
N ALA A 17 -15.10 20.12 -68.34
CA ALA A 17 -15.48 19.92 -66.94
C ALA A 17 -16.20 18.60 -66.56
N ASP A 18 -16.16 17.50 -67.33
CA ASP A 18 -16.85 16.25 -66.91
C ASP A 18 -16.19 14.92 -67.34
N GLU A 19 -14.86 14.85 -67.50
CA GLU A 19 -14.20 13.61 -67.95
C GLU A 19 -12.81 13.32 -67.34
N VAL A 20 -12.69 13.37 -66.01
CA VAL A 20 -11.60 12.68 -65.27
C VAL A 20 -12.18 11.83 -64.14
N LEU A 21 -13.22 11.07 -64.45
CA LEU A 21 -13.69 9.94 -63.64
C LEU A 21 -13.09 8.65 -64.22
N SER A 22 -11.87 8.30 -63.83
CA SER A 22 -11.41 6.92 -63.66
C SER A 22 -9.93 6.86 -63.31
N ARG A 23 -9.61 7.27 -62.08
CA ARG A 23 -8.73 6.54 -61.15
C ARG A 23 -8.54 7.42 -59.92
N PRO A 24 -8.80 6.88 -58.72
CA PRO A 24 -8.53 7.63 -57.50
C PRO A 24 -7.04 7.96 -57.49
N ILE A 25 -6.73 9.25 -57.55
CA ILE A 25 -5.46 9.77 -57.09
C ILE A 25 -5.42 9.38 -55.62
N VAL A 26 -4.60 8.38 -55.30
CA VAL A 26 -4.14 8.15 -53.94
C VAL A 26 -3.29 9.37 -53.59
N LEU A 27 -3.95 10.44 -53.17
CA LEU A 27 -3.39 11.30 -52.16
C LEU A 27 -3.14 10.36 -51.00
N LYS A 28 -1.87 9.95 -50.81
CA LYS A 28 -1.39 9.55 -49.50
C LYS A 28 -1.77 10.72 -48.60
N ARG A 29 -2.91 10.59 -47.92
CA ARG A 29 -3.07 11.22 -46.62
C ARG A 29 -1.82 10.78 -45.87
N GLU A 30 -0.93 11.71 -45.56
CA GLU A 30 -0.08 11.53 -44.40
C GLU A 30 -1.06 11.33 -43.25
N LEU A 31 -1.34 10.06 -42.95
CA LEU A 31 -1.98 9.67 -41.73
C LEU A 31 -1.04 10.17 -40.63
N PRO A 32 -1.53 10.85 -39.58
CA PRO A 32 -0.68 11.19 -38.46
C PRO A 32 -0.08 9.88 -37.94
N TYR A 33 1.24 9.76 -38.00
CA TYR A 33 1.95 8.63 -37.39
C TYR A 33 1.43 8.48 -35.95
N PRO A 34 0.97 7.28 -35.53
CA PRO A 34 0.55 7.07 -34.16
C PRO A 34 1.74 7.36 -33.25
N THR A 35 1.69 8.47 -32.52
CA THR A 35 2.72 8.81 -31.53
C THR A 35 2.51 7.95 -30.30
N PHE A 36 3.35 6.94 -30.10
CA PHE A 36 3.47 6.25 -28.82
C PHE A 36 3.77 7.26 -27.71
N GLN A 37 3.26 7.01 -26.50
CA GLN A 37 3.51 7.85 -25.32
C GLN A 37 4.34 7.08 -24.30
N PHE A 38 5.17 7.77 -23.55
CA PHE A 38 5.85 7.19 -22.39
C PHE A 38 4.81 6.58 -21.42
N GLY A 39 5.04 5.35 -20.98
CA GLY A 39 4.12 4.58 -20.15
C GLY A 39 2.98 3.90 -20.91
N GLN A 40 2.88 4.07 -22.24
CA GLN A 40 1.84 3.42 -23.04
C GLN A 40 2.01 1.90 -23.01
N ARG A 41 0.93 1.19 -22.69
CA ARG A 41 0.86 -0.26 -22.80
C ARG A 41 0.65 -0.68 -24.24
N ILE A 42 1.47 -1.63 -24.67
CA ILE A 42 1.46 -2.18 -26.01
C ILE A 42 1.50 -3.71 -25.93
N LYS A 43 1.00 -4.36 -26.97
CA LYS A 43 1.27 -5.76 -27.25
C LYS A 43 1.96 -5.87 -28.61
N LYS A 44 3.06 -6.62 -28.69
CA LYS A 44 3.80 -6.86 -29.92
C LYS A 44 3.86 -8.35 -30.23
N LYS A 45 3.80 -8.72 -31.51
CA LYS A 45 3.80 -10.13 -31.92
C LYS A 45 5.18 -10.57 -32.42
N PHE A 46 5.74 -11.59 -31.78
CA PHE A 46 6.99 -12.27 -32.16
C PHE A 46 6.72 -13.75 -32.45
N ASP A 47 7.13 -14.24 -33.63
CA ASP A 47 7.03 -15.66 -34.02
C ASP A 47 5.66 -16.32 -33.76
N GLY A 48 4.58 -15.56 -33.87
CA GLY A 48 3.22 -16.06 -33.64
C GLY A 48 2.66 -15.80 -32.23
N VAL A 49 3.51 -15.41 -31.27
CA VAL A 49 3.18 -15.20 -29.86
C VAL A 49 3.12 -13.70 -29.53
N TYR A 50 2.20 -13.30 -28.65
CA TYR A 50 2.09 -11.90 -28.21
C TYR A 50 2.90 -11.67 -26.93
N PHE A 51 3.68 -10.60 -26.95
CA PHE A 51 4.46 -10.11 -25.83
C PHE A 51 3.91 -8.74 -25.44
N TYR A 52 3.84 -8.48 -24.14
CA TYR A 52 3.25 -7.28 -23.59
C TYR A 52 4.36 -6.42 -22.99
N GLY A 53 4.31 -5.13 -23.25
CA GLY A 53 5.37 -4.22 -22.83
C GLY A 53 4.90 -2.80 -22.62
N THR A 54 5.82 -2.00 -22.09
CA THR A 54 5.59 -0.60 -21.74
C THR A 54 6.63 0.26 -22.46
N VAL A 55 6.17 1.35 -23.07
CA VAL A 55 7.06 2.31 -23.74
C VAL A 55 7.80 3.13 -22.68
N GLU A 56 9.12 2.98 -22.59
CA GLU A 56 9.98 3.67 -21.61
C GLU A 56 10.67 4.91 -22.19
N PHE A 57 10.67 5.06 -23.51
CA PHE A 57 11.26 6.24 -24.13
C PHE A 57 10.66 6.48 -25.51
N VAL A 58 10.47 7.76 -25.86
CA VAL A 58 10.01 8.19 -27.19
C VAL A 58 10.80 9.42 -27.60
N GLU A 59 11.49 9.33 -28.73
CA GLU A 59 12.22 10.46 -29.35
C GLU A 59 11.99 10.45 -30.86
N GLY A 60 11.13 11.36 -31.34
CA GLY A 60 10.72 11.37 -32.75
C GLY A 60 9.90 10.13 -33.12
N SER A 61 10.36 9.38 -34.11
CA SER A 61 9.81 8.07 -34.53
C SER A 61 10.42 6.89 -33.77
N PHE A 62 11.40 7.12 -32.88
CA PHE A 62 12.06 6.05 -32.15
C PHE A 62 11.39 5.78 -30.81
N VAL A 63 11.16 4.51 -30.50
CA VAL A 63 10.59 4.05 -29.22
C VAL A 63 11.48 3.00 -28.57
N SER A 64 11.54 3.02 -27.24
CA SER A 64 12.10 1.93 -26.45
C SER A 64 11.00 1.26 -25.64
N ILE A 65 10.98 -0.06 -25.63
CA ILE A 65 9.98 -0.91 -24.98
C ILE A 65 10.69 -1.79 -23.97
N ILE A 66 10.15 -1.87 -22.76
CA ILE A 66 10.47 -2.93 -21.81
C ILE A 66 9.28 -3.89 -21.76
N TYR A 67 9.51 -5.16 -22.04
CA TYR A 67 8.52 -6.22 -21.97
C TYR A 67 8.36 -6.74 -20.54
N ASP A 68 7.20 -7.32 -20.26
CA ASP A 68 6.84 -7.80 -18.93
C ASP A 68 7.70 -8.98 -18.45
N ASP A 69 8.36 -9.68 -19.37
CA ASP A 69 9.32 -10.75 -19.09
C ASP A 69 10.75 -10.23 -18.81
N GLY A 70 10.94 -8.91 -18.87
CA GLY A 70 12.21 -8.24 -18.56
C GLY A 70 13.10 -8.01 -19.77
N ASP A 71 12.69 -8.43 -20.97
CA ASP A 71 13.42 -8.14 -22.20
C ASP A 71 13.20 -6.68 -22.65
N GLU A 72 14.22 -6.09 -23.27
CA GLU A 72 14.20 -4.70 -23.70
C GLU A 72 14.48 -4.58 -25.20
N GLU A 73 13.70 -3.77 -25.91
CA GLU A 73 14.04 -3.30 -27.25
C GLU A 73 14.21 -1.78 -27.21
N THR A 74 15.37 -1.29 -27.66
CA THR A 74 15.70 0.14 -27.62
C THR A 74 15.82 0.70 -29.02
N ALA A 75 15.38 1.95 -29.20
CA ALA A 75 15.48 2.69 -30.46
C ALA A 75 14.85 2.00 -31.68
N ILE A 76 13.64 1.44 -31.51
CA ILE A 76 12.83 0.89 -32.60
C ILE A 76 12.26 2.04 -33.41
N GLU A 77 12.49 2.08 -34.71
CA GLU A 77 11.81 3.04 -35.60
C GLU A 77 10.36 2.57 -35.83
N ALA A 78 9.40 3.33 -35.31
CA ALA A 78 7.98 3.05 -35.44
C ALA A 78 7.47 3.41 -36.84
N ASP A 79 7.85 2.59 -37.83
CA ASP A 79 7.33 2.65 -39.19
C ASP A 79 6.01 1.86 -39.35
N ASP A 80 5.41 1.93 -40.55
CA ASP A 80 4.10 1.31 -40.83
C ASP A 80 4.10 -0.22 -40.61
N ASP A 81 5.23 -0.90 -40.85
CA ASP A 81 5.35 -2.36 -40.70
C ASP A 81 5.54 -2.77 -39.23
N GLU A 82 6.22 -1.94 -38.44
CA GLU A 82 6.43 -2.17 -37.02
C GLU A 82 5.19 -1.83 -36.20
N LEU A 83 4.45 -0.79 -36.61
CA LEU A 83 3.13 -0.46 -36.09
C LEU A 83 2.12 -1.59 -36.30
N LEU A 84 2.19 -2.32 -37.42
CA LEU A 84 1.34 -3.49 -37.66
C LEU A 84 1.64 -4.64 -36.69
N ARG A 85 2.88 -4.75 -36.21
CA ARG A 85 3.27 -5.75 -35.20
C ARG A 85 2.97 -5.30 -33.78
N MET A 86 2.86 -3.98 -33.55
CA MET A 86 2.63 -3.35 -32.24
C MET A 86 1.20 -2.80 -32.12
N THR A 87 0.32 -3.50 -31.40
CA THR A 87 -1.03 -3.01 -31.13
C THR A 87 -1.10 -2.28 -29.78
N MET A 88 -1.61 -1.05 -29.78
CA MET A 88 -1.94 -0.34 -28.54
C MET A 88 -3.08 -1.06 -27.81
N ILE A 89 -2.98 -1.14 -26.49
CA ILE A 89 -4.06 -1.66 -25.64
C ILE A 89 -4.88 -0.47 -25.18
N ASP A 90 -6.03 -0.24 -25.82
CA ASP A 90 -6.97 0.81 -25.43
C ASP A 90 -7.59 0.47 -24.07
N ILE A 91 -7.34 1.32 -23.07
CA ILE A 91 -8.12 1.36 -21.83
C ILE A 91 -9.51 1.93 -22.19
N PRO A 92 -10.64 1.40 -21.67
CA PRO A 92 -11.96 1.79 -22.13
C PRO A 92 -12.22 3.30 -22.01
N LYS A 93 -12.61 3.92 -23.13
CA LYS A 93 -12.95 5.35 -23.23
C LYS A 93 -14.21 5.71 -22.45
N ARG A 94 -14.16 6.81 -21.68
CA ARG A 94 -15.29 7.74 -21.54
C ARG A 94 -14.88 9.21 -21.57
N THR A 95 -15.51 9.88 -22.55
CA THR A 95 -15.90 11.30 -22.69
C THR A 95 -14.87 12.40 -22.96
N ASN A 96 -14.94 12.87 -24.21
CA ASN A 96 -14.71 14.22 -24.77
C ASN A 96 -13.68 15.14 -24.08
N TYR A 97 -12.53 15.20 -24.76
CA TYR A 97 -11.40 16.12 -24.65
C TYR A 97 -11.70 17.48 -24.01
N SER A 98 -11.40 17.57 -22.71
CA SER A 98 -10.66 18.73 -22.21
C SER A 98 -9.18 18.51 -22.57
N THR A 99 -8.35 19.55 -22.67
CA THR A 99 -6.98 19.38 -23.18
C THR A 99 -6.19 18.36 -22.35
N GLU A 100 -5.26 17.62 -22.94
CA GLU A 100 -4.49 16.56 -22.26
C GLU A 100 -3.82 17.05 -20.94
N ALA A 101 -3.40 18.32 -20.91
CA ALA A 101 -2.92 18.98 -19.70
C ALA A 101 -3.99 19.24 -18.62
N GLN A 102 -5.26 19.45 -19.01
CA GLN A 102 -6.40 19.54 -18.09
C GLN A 102 -6.78 18.17 -17.54
N ASP A 103 -6.72 17.11 -18.34
CA ASP A 103 -7.00 15.75 -17.88
C ASP A 103 -5.89 15.23 -16.94
N ILE A 104 -4.60 15.49 -17.25
CA ILE A 104 -3.47 15.21 -16.34
C ILE A 104 -3.58 16.00 -15.02
N ARG A 105 -3.98 17.29 -15.08
CA ARG A 105 -4.21 18.09 -13.86
C ARG A 105 -5.41 17.59 -13.06
N ARG A 106 -6.45 17.09 -13.73
CA ARG A 106 -7.63 16.49 -13.09
C ARG A 106 -7.25 15.22 -12.34
N THR A 107 -6.48 14.30 -12.93
CA THR A 107 -6.07 13.05 -12.27
C THR A 107 -5.04 13.28 -11.15
N ASN A 108 -4.22 14.32 -11.23
CA ASN A 108 -3.29 14.71 -10.16
C ASN A 108 -3.96 15.45 -8.98
N CYS A 109 -5.14 16.01 -9.17
CA CYS A 109 -5.97 16.54 -8.09
C CYS A 109 -6.86 15.43 -7.53
N LEU A 110 -6.90 15.27 -6.20
CA LEU A 110 -7.73 14.23 -5.56
C LEU A 110 -9.24 14.38 -5.87
N PHE A 111 -9.74 15.60 -6.08
CA PHE A 111 -11.13 15.82 -6.52
C PHE A 111 -11.33 15.35 -7.96
N GLY A 112 -10.49 15.81 -8.88
CA GLY A 112 -10.61 15.47 -10.30
C GLY A 112 -10.40 13.97 -10.56
N LEU A 113 -9.57 13.30 -9.76
CA LEU A 113 -9.39 11.85 -9.79
C LEU A 113 -10.70 11.09 -9.55
N GLN A 114 -11.60 11.63 -8.74
CA GLN A 114 -12.91 11.05 -8.46
C GLN A 114 -14.02 11.65 -9.34
N GLY A 115 -13.67 12.41 -10.39
CA GLY A 115 -14.64 13.10 -11.25
C GLY A 115 -15.37 14.25 -10.54
N LEU A 116 -14.86 14.73 -9.41
CA LEU A 116 -15.46 15.81 -8.62
C LEU A 116 -14.86 17.16 -9.04
N GLU A 117 -15.72 18.14 -9.26
CA GLU A 117 -15.29 19.51 -9.50
C GLU A 117 -14.98 20.21 -8.17
N GLN A 118 -13.70 20.45 -7.88
CA GLN A 118 -13.27 21.11 -6.64
C GLN A 118 -13.99 22.44 -6.37
N LYS A 119 -14.33 23.19 -7.43
CA LYS A 119 -15.06 24.47 -7.34
C LYS A 119 -16.44 24.34 -6.69
N VAL A 120 -17.08 23.18 -6.81
CA VAL A 120 -18.37 22.89 -6.14
C VAL A 120 -18.24 22.96 -4.63
N PHE A 121 -17.04 22.72 -4.09
CA PHE A 121 -16.77 22.75 -2.65
C PHE A 121 -16.07 24.04 -2.20
N GLN A 122 -15.85 25.01 -3.10
CA GLN A 122 -15.29 26.31 -2.78
C GLN A 122 -16.42 27.27 -2.41
N HIS A 123 -16.86 27.21 -1.16
CA HIS A 123 -17.90 28.08 -0.60
C HIS A 123 -17.32 29.16 0.32
N GLU A 124 -18.06 30.26 0.49
CA GLU A 124 -17.71 31.30 1.49
C GLU A 124 -17.94 30.81 2.93
N ALA A 125 -18.88 29.88 3.13
CA ALA A 125 -19.21 29.27 4.41
C ALA A 125 -18.81 27.79 4.44
N SER A 126 -18.55 27.27 5.65
CA SER A 126 -18.35 25.83 5.85
C SER A 126 -19.59 25.02 5.49
N PHE A 127 -19.38 23.88 4.87
CA PHE A 127 -20.41 22.90 4.50
C PHE A 127 -20.34 21.61 5.33
N ILE A 128 -19.37 21.52 6.26
CA ILE A 128 -19.27 20.41 7.22
C ILE A 128 -19.86 20.87 8.57
N PRO A 129 -20.93 20.22 9.07
CA PRO A 129 -21.52 20.57 10.37
C PRO A 129 -20.47 20.57 11.50
N GLY A 130 -20.44 21.63 12.30
CA GLY A 130 -19.49 21.78 13.42
C GLY A 130 -18.10 22.30 13.03
N ILE A 131 -17.81 22.47 11.74
CA ILE A 131 -16.64 23.20 11.25
C ILE A 131 -17.11 24.58 10.80
N PHE A 132 -16.41 25.65 11.19
CA PHE A 132 -16.81 27.03 10.85
C PHE A 132 -16.01 27.60 9.68
N SER A 133 -14.81 27.08 9.42
CA SER A 133 -13.97 27.52 8.30
C SER A 133 -14.25 26.71 7.03
N ALA A 134 -14.52 27.42 5.94
CA ALA A 134 -14.61 26.84 4.60
C ALA A 134 -13.27 26.24 4.13
N HIS A 135 -12.15 26.87 4.50
CA HIS A 135 -10.81 26.39 4.16
C HIS A 135 -10.50 25.06 4.86
N VAL A 136 -10.77 24.97 6.17
CA VAL A 136 -10.62 23.72 6.93
C VAL A 136 -11.53 22.63 6.37
N SER A 137 -12.77 22.98 6.00
CA SER A 137 -13.71 22.02 5.39
C SER A 137 -13.15 21.42 4.10
N LEU A 138 -12.58 22.26 3.24
CA LEU A 138 -11.96 21.80 1.99
C LEU A 138 -10.78 20.85 2.23
N HIS A 139 -9.95 21.12 3.25
CA HIS A 139 -8.83 20.23 3.59
C HIS A 139 -9.27 18.92 4.24
N ILE A 140 -10.36 18.93 5.02
CA ILE A 140 -10.99 17.70 5.52
C ILE A 140 -11.46 16.84 4.33
N LEU A 141 -12.10 17.43 3.31
CA LEU A 141 -12.48 16.70 2.10
C LEU A 141 -11.26 16.10 1.39
N GLN A 142 -10.17 16.87 1.23
CA GLN A 142 -8.94 16.38 0.59
C GLN A 142 -8.32 15.22 1.36
N PHE A 143 -8.29 15.30 2.69
CA PHE A 143 -7.82 14.21 3.55
C PHE A 143 -8.63 12.93 3.32
N TYR A 144 -9.96 13.03 3.24
CA TYR A 144 -10.82 11.87 3.00
C TYR A 144 -10.75 11.33 1.58
N LEU A 145 -10.56 12.18 0.57
CA LEU A 145 -10.29 11.73 -0.80
C LEU A 145 -8.94 11.01 -0.91
N PHE A 146 -7.93 11.45 -0.18
CA PHE A 146 -6.65 10.73 -0.07
C PHE A 146 -6.84 9.36 0.57
N ALA A 147 -7.56 9.29 1.69
CA ALA A 147 -7.86 8.03 2.36
C ALA A 147 -8.63 7.07 1.44
N TYR A 148 -9.65 7.58 0.75
CA TYR A 148 -10.44 6.82 -0.21
C TYR A 148 -9.57 6.25 -1.33
N GLU A 149 -8.78 7.08 -2.00
CA GLU A 149 -7.93 6.61 -3.10
C GLU A 149 -6.87 5.62 -2.60
N ARG A 150 -6.30 5.81 -1.40
CA ARG A 150 -5.37 4.85 -0.81
C ARG A 150 -6.02 3.49 -0.55
N GLN A 151 -7.25 3.47 -0.06
CA GLN A 151 -7.98 2.22 0.15
C GLN A 151 -8.34 1.55 -1.18
N ARG A 152 -8.77 2.32 -2.19
CA ARG A 152 -9.04 1.81 -3.55
C ARG A 152 -7.79 1.24 -4.21
N MET A 153 -6.63 1.86 -4.01
CA MET A 153 -5.35 1.32 -4.50
C MET A 153 -5.04 -0.05 -3.87
N TRP A 154 -5.35 -0.25 -2.59
CA TRP A 154 -5.18 -1.56 -1.95
C TRP A 154 -6.13 -2.59 -2.57
N GLU A 155 -7.42 -2.29 -2.72
CA GLU A 155 -8.39 -3.19 -3.37
C GLU A 155 -7.96 -3.56 -4.80
N ARG A 156 -7.56 -2.57 -5.61
CA ARG A 156 -7.08 -2.80 -6.98
C ARG A 156 -5.85 -3.69 -6.99
N LYS A 157 -4.88 -3.46 -6.09
CA LYS A 157 -3.66 -4.27 -5.97
C LYS A 157 -3.96 -5.70 -5.55
N THR A 158 -4.92 -5.90 -4.64
CA THR A 158 -5.30 -7.24 -4.15
C THR A 158 -6.06 -8.03 -5.22
N GLN A 159 -7.02 -7.40 -5.90
CA GLN A 159 -7.85 -8.06 -6.92
C GLN A 159 -7.11 -8.25 -8.24
N TYR A 160 -6.33 -7.25 -8.66
CA TYR A 160 -5.66 -7.21 -9.96
C TYR A 160 -4.20 -6.76 -9.80
N PRO A 161 -3.34 -7.58 -9.18
CA PRO A 161 -1.95 -7.23 -8.92
C PRO A 161 -1.15 -6.87 -10.19
N GLU A 162 -1.52 -7.42 -11.35
CA GLU A 162 -0.94 -7.12 -12.66
C GLU A 162 -1.32 -5.74 -13.20
N ASN A 163 -2.39 -5.12 -12.71
CA ASN A 163 -2.90 -3.84 -13.21
C ASN A 163 -2.23 -2.62 -12.55
N PHE A 164 -0.90 -2.57 -12.60
CA PHE A 164 -0.12 -1.38 -12.25
C PHE A 164 -0.23 -0.31 -13.35
N PRO A 165 -0.31 1.01 -13.04
CA PRO A 165 -0.37 1.61 -11.71
C PRO A 165 -1.76 1.53 -11.07
N TYR A 166 -1.82 1.32 -9.75
CA TYR A 166 -3.09 1.19 -9.02
C TYR A 166 -3.79 2.52 -8.73
N SER A 167 -3.23 3.65 -9.18
CA SER A 167 -3.85 4.98 -9.12
C SER A 167 -3.38 5.82 -10.31
N LEU A 168 -4.26 6.69 -10.82
CA LEU A 168 -3.91 7.69 -11.82
C LEU A 168 -3.29 8.96 -11.19
N ASN A 169 -3.26 9.07 -9.86
CA ASN A 169 -2.55 10.15 -9.21
C ASN A 169 -1.03 9.91 -9.28
N GLU A 170 -0.30 10.85 -9.87
CA GLU A 170 1.14 10.74 -10.11
C GLU A 170 1.95 10.53 -8.82
N ARG A 171 1.59 11.23 -7.73
CA ARG A 171 2.31 11.09 -6.47
C ARG A 171 2.06 9.72 -5.84
N MET A 172 0.81 9.28 -5.83
CA MET A 172 0.40 8.00 -5.22
C MET A 172 0.87 6.79 -6.02
N SER A 173 0.98 6.89 -7.34
CA SER A 173 1.52 5.82 -8.20
C SER A 173 3.04 5.69 -8.12
N ARG A 174 3.77 6.81 -7.98
CA ARG A 174 5.24 6.83 -8.00
C ARG A 174 5.90 6.62 -6.65
N HIS A 175 5.20 6.79 -5.54
CA HIS A 175 5.80 6.72 -4.21
C HIS A 175 5.12 5.68 -3.32
N SER A 176 5.90 5.14 -2.38
CA SER A 176 5.41 4.18 -1.41
C SER A 176 4.67 4.88 -0.27
N PHE A 177 3.43 4.46 -0.03
CA PHE A 177 2.60 4.85 1.10
C PHE A 177 2.14 3.62 1.85
N CYS A 178 1.97 3.74 3.15
CA CYS A 178 1.27 2.72 3.92
C CYS A 178 -0.21 2.65 3.54
N ASN A 179 -0.88 1.54 3.84
CA ASN A 179 -2.32 1.36 3.66
C ASN A 179 -3.11 2.16 4.71
N VAL A 180 -4.41 2.37 4.48
CA VAL A 180 -5.25 3.08 5.46
C VAL A 180 -5.39 2.26 6.75
N TYR A 181 -5.65 0.97 6.60
CA TYR A 181 -5.60 0.00 7.69
C TYR A 181 -4.18 -0.55 7.79
N ARG A 182 -3.56 -0.33 8.94
CA ARG A 182 -2.18 -0.74 9.20
C ARG A 182 -2.01 -2.26 9.16
N GLU A 183 -3.05 -3.02 9.48
CA GLU A 183 -3.06 -4.48 9.43
C GLU A 183 -2.82 -5.00 8.02
N LEU A 184 -3.07 -4.18 6.99
CA LEU A 184 -2.86 -4.49 5.58
C LEU A 184 -1.44 -4.12 5.10
N ASP A 185 -0.60 -3.51 5.93
CA ASP A 185 0.78 -3.19 5.54
C ASP A 185 1.62 -4.48 5.43
N ARG A 186 2.42 -4.60 4.37
CA ARG A 186 3.29 -5.76 4.10
C ARG A 186 4.05 -6.24 5.34
N GLY A 187 4.64 -5.32 6.10
CA GLY A 187 5.40 -5.64 7.30
C GLY A 187 4.55 -6.13 8.47
N THR A 188 3.33 -5.62 8.60
CA THR A 188 2.38 -6.06 9.63
C THR A 188 1.80 -7.44 9.28
N ILE A 189 1.43 -7.65 8.01
CA ILE A 189 1.00 -8.96 7.50
C ILE A 189 2.06 -10.02 7.75
N PHE A 190 3.32 -9.74 7.38
CA PHE A 190 4.44 -10.66 7.62
C PHE A 190 4.62 -11.01 9.11
N LEU A 191 4.58 -10.00 9.99
CA LEU A 191 4.70 -10.22 11.42
C LEU A 191 3.55 -11.09 11.95
N LYS A 192 2.30 -10.78 11.57
CA LYS A 192 1.11 -11.55 11.97
C LYS A 192 1.17 -12.99 11.46
N ALA A 193 1.60 -13.21 10.22
CA ALA A 193 1.82 -14.54 9.66
C ALA A 193 2.79 -15.36 10.53
N SER A 194 3.95 -14.78 10.87
CA SER A 194 4.91 -15.45 11.74
C SER A 194 4.31 -15.79 13.11
N ILE A 195 3.54 -14.88 13.71
CA ILE A 195 2.92 -15.07 15.02
C ILE A 195 1.87 -16.18 14.98
N LEU A 196 1.09 -16.30 13.90
CA LEU A 196 0.13 -17.39 13.73
C LEU A 196 0.82 -18.76 13.74
N GLU A 197 2.02 -18.89 13.19
CA GLU A 197 2.79 -20.15 13.25
C GLU A 197 3.08 -20.61 14.68
N LEU A 198 3.21 -19.68 15.63
CA LEU A 198 3.31 -20.01 17.06
C LEU A 198 1.98 -20.42 17.68
N PHE A 199 0.91 -19.79 17.20
CA PHE A 199 -0.42 -19.99 17.72
C PHE A 199 -0.90 -21.42 17.45
N PHE A 200 -0.51 -22.03 16.35
CA PHE A 200 -0.87 -23.41 16.00
C PHE A 200 0.25 -24.42 16.29
N SER A 201 -0.16 -25.64 16.65
CA SER A 201 0.74 -26.77 16.89
C SER A 201 1.30 -27.29 15.56
N SER A 202 2.62 -27.48 15.47
CA SER A 202 3.26 -28.10 14.30
C SER A 202 2.95 -29.60 14.16
N SER A 203 2.41 -30.21 15.22
CA SER A 203 2.14 -31.65 15.33
C SER A 203 0.66 -32.03 15.21
N ASP A 204 -0.27 -31.07 15.20
CA ASP A 204 -1.71 -31.34 15.02
C ASP A 204 -2.07 -31.33 13.52
N LYS A 205 -1.47 -32.28 12.80
CA LYS A 205 -1.82 -32.63 11.42
C LYS A 205 -2.99 -33.61 11.46
N GLN A 206 -4.21 -33.12 11.62
CA GLN A 206 -5.37 -33.96 11.31
C GLN A 206 -5.67 -33.82 9.82
N THR A 207 -5.45 -34.89 9.06
CA THR A 207 -5.81 -34.99 7.64
C THR A 207 -7.31 -34.77 7.40
N ASP A 208 -8.12 -34.93 8.45
CA ASP A 208 -9.58 -35.00 8.35
C ASP A 208 -10.28 -33.77 8.97
N ASN A 209 -9.53 -32.81 9.54
CA ASN A 209 -10.08 -31.56 10.10
C ASN A 209 -9.27 -30.34 9.62
N PRO A 210 -9.81 -29.49 8.73
CA PRO A 210 -9.10 -28.33 8.19
C PRO A 210 -8.91 -27.20 9.22
N ARG A 211 -9.49 -27.31 10.42
CA ARG A 211 -9.29 -26.35 11.51
C ARG A 211 -8.08 -26.79 12.33
N ARG A 212 -6.96 -26.11 12.14
CA ARG A 212 -5.80 -26.23 13.04
C ARG A 212 -6.22 -25.85 14.45
N ILE A 213 -5.86 -26.68 15.42
CA ILE A 213 -6.16 -26.43 16.84
C ILE A 213 -5.09 -25.47 17.39
N PRO A 214 -5.47 -24.32 17.98
CA PRO A 214 -4.52 -23.47 18.66
C PRO A 214 -3.85 -24.21 19.82
N ARG A 215 -2.58 -23.93 20.06
CA ARG A 215 -1.91 -24.38 21.27
C ARG A 215 -2.59 -23.74 22.48
N SER A 216 -2.66 -24.48 23.58
CA SER A 216 -3.16 -23.98 24.86
C SER A 216 -2.17 -23.01 25.50
N TRP A 217 -2.15 -21.76 25.04
CA TRP A 217 -1.38 -20.68 25.65
C TRP A 217 -2.18 -20.05 26.80
N SER A 218 -1.52 -19.78 27.93
CA SER A 218 -2.08 -18.80 28.87
C SER A 218 -2.00 -17.41 28.26
N HIS A 219 -2.88 -16.49 28.68
CA HIS A 219 -2.83 -15.09 28.23
C HIS A 219 -1.43 -14.47 28.40
N LYS A 220 -0.77 -14.76 29.52
CA LYS A 220 0.58 -14.29 29.83
C LYS A 220 1.64 -14.85 28.88
N GLU A 221 1.63 -16.16 28.64
CA GLU A 221 2.61 -16.78 27.73
C GLU A 221 2.39 -16.33 26.28
N TRP A 222 1.13 -16.20 25.85
CA TRP A 222 0.83 -15.64 24.53
C TRP A 222 1.35 -14.20 24.39
N THR A 223 1.05 -13.36 25.37
CA THR A 223 1.56 -11.97 25.44
C THR A 223 3.08 -11.92 25.37
N LYS A 224 3.78 -12.84 26.06
CA LYS A 224 5.25 -12.93 26.02
C LYS A 224 5.77 -13.21 24.61
N GLN A 225 5.16 -14.16 23.90
CA GLN A 225 5.58 -14.53 22.55
C GLN A 225 5.35 -13.41 21.53
N VAL A 226 4.15 -12.82 21.54
CA VAL A 226 3.80 -11.70 20.65
C VAL A 226 4.69 -10.50 20.94
N LEU A 227 4.86 -10.12 22.21
CA LEU A 227 5.69 -8.98 22.59
C LEU A 227 7.13 -9.15 22.12
N TRP A 228 7.70 -10.34 22.31
CA TRP A 228 9.08 -10.62 21.91
C TRP A 228 9.27 -10.52 20.39
N ARG A 229 8.39 -11.14 19.59
CA ARG A 229 8.46 -11.07 18.13
C ARG A 229 8.20 -9.67 17.59
N SER A 230 7.20 -8.96 18.11
CA SER A 230 6.91 -7.57 17.75
C SER A 230 8.09 -6.64 18.08
N TYR A 231 8.72 -6.81 19.24
CA TYR A 231 9.91 -6.06 19.63
C TYR A 231 11.10 -6.32 18.70
N MET A 232 11.40 -7.59 18.41
CA MET A 232 12.46 -7.96 17.48
C MET A 232 12.22 -7.37 16.10
N TYR A 233 10.99 -7.53 15.59
CA TYR A 233 10.61 -7.10 14.25
C TYR A 233 10.62 -5.58 14.13
N ARG A 234 9.92 -4.84 14.99
CA ARG A 234 9.72 -3.39 14.82
C ARG A 234 11.01 -2.59 14.94
N LEU A 235 12.01 -3.07 15.69
CA LEU A 235 13.33 -2.44 15.70
C LEU A 235 14.03 -2.58 14.34
N VAL A 236 13.85 -3.67 13.61
CA VAL A 236 14.50 -3.90 12.30
C VAL A 236 13.65 -3.39 11.13
N ASN A 237 12.33 -3.60 11.26
CA ASN A 237 11.22 -3.24 10.39
C ASN A 237 11.37 -3.66 8.92
N ARG A 238 12.10 -4.75 8.65
CA ARG A 238 12.41 -5.23 7.31
C ARG A 238 12.04 -6.70 7.14
N VAL A 239 11.09 -6.98 6.25
CA VAL A 239 10.58 -8.33 5.97
C VAL A 239 11.70 -9.27 5.51
N GLU A 240 12.53 -8.82 4.56
CA GLU A 240 13.56 -9.67 3.95
C GLU A 240 14.56 -10.18 4.99
N THR A 241 14.84 -9.39 6.03
CA THR A 241 15.75 -9.81 7.11
C THR A 241 15.20 -11.05 7.82
N PHE A 242 13.91 -11.05 8.18
CA PHE A 242 13.29 -12.15 8.92
C PHE A 242 12.87 -13.32 8.03
N GLU A 243 12.57 -13.10 6.75
CA GLU A 243 12.41 -14.20 5.78
C GLU A 243 13.70 -15.03 5.69
N ASN A 244 14.87 -14.39 5.74
CA ASN A 244 16.16 -15.08 5.59
C ASN A 244 16.67 -15.73 6.88
N ILE A 245 16.48 -15.10 8.05
CA ILE A 245 17.10 -15.57 9.31
C ILE A 245 16.09 -16.07 10.35
N GLY A 246 14.80 -15.88 10.12
CA GLY A 246 13.72 -16.22 11.05
C GLY A 246 13.77 -15.42 12.35
N PHE A 247 12.87 -15.78 13.27
CA PHE A 247 12.80 -15.22 14.61
C PHE A 247 13.60 -16.04 15.62
N ALA A 248 13.90 -15.42 16.76
CA ALA A 248 14.34 -16.15 17.95
C ALA A 248 13.14 -16.34 18.87
N GLU A 249 12.96 -17.53 19.41
CA GLU A 249 12.14 -17.74 20.60
C GLU A 249 12.77 -17.02 21.82
N PRO A 250 11.99 -16.66 22.85
CA PRO A 250 12.46 -15.91 24.02
C PRO A 250 13.27 -16.81 24.98
N THR A 251 14.38 -17.36 24.49
CA THR A 251 15.35 -18.18 25.24
C THR A 251 16.78 -17.82 24.85
N ASP A 252 17.73 -18.01 25.77
CA ASP A 252 19.15 -17.72 25.51
C ASP A 252 19.70 -18.54 24.34
N ALA A 253 19.35 -19.83 24.27
CA ALA A 253 19.81 -20.72 23.20
C ALA A 253 19.32 -20.25 21.82
N SER A 254 18.04 -19.88 21.71
CA SER A 254 17.47 -19.38 20.46
C SER A 254 18.04 -18.02 20.08
N LEU A 255 18.26 -17.12 21.04
CA LEU A 255 18.87 -15.81 20.78
C LEU A 255 20.32 -15.94 20.32
N GLN A 256 21.09 -16.88 20.86
CA GLN A 256 22.44 -17.19 20.38
C GLN A 256 22.42 -17.72 18.94
N ALA A 257 21.50 -18.62 18.61
CA ALA A 257 21.34 -19.15 17.26
C ALA A 257 20.97 -18.05 16.26
N TYR A 258 19.99 -17.19 16.62
CA TYR A 258 19.63 -16.01 15.84
C TYR A 258 20.82 -15.07 15.63
N SER A 259 21.59 -14.80 16.69
CA SER A 259 22.77 -13.94 16.61
C SER A 259 23.82 -14.45 15.62
N ARG A 260 24.01 -15.77 15.50
CA ARG A 260 24.89 -16.38 14.50
C ARG A 260 24.33 -16.17 13.09
N ARG A 261 23.06 -16.52 12.85
CA ARG A 261 22.40 -16.35 11.54
C ARG A 261 22.40 -14.89 11.09
N ALA A 262 22.08 -13.97 12.00
CA ALA A 262 22.04 -12.54 11.74
C ALA A 262 23.42 -11.97 11.34
N ARG A 263 24.51 -12.42 11.97
CA ARG A 263 25.88 -12.02 11.60
C ARG A 263 26.30 -12.58 10.24
N VAL A 264 25.97 -13.84 9.95
CA VAL A 264 26.23 -14.45 8.64
C VAL A 264 25.48 -13.69 7.54
N TYR A 265 24.18 -13.46 7.72
CA TYR A 265 23.37 -12.69 6.78
C TYR A 265 23.94 -11.29 6.57
N ARG A 266 24.32 -10.57 7.63
CA ARG A 266 24.95 -9.25 7.50
C ARG A 266 26.29 -9.28 6.74
N GLY A 267 27.07 -10.36 6.90
CA GLY A 267 28.36 -10.52 6.22
C GLY A 267 28.25 -10.90 4.75
N GLN A 268 27.12 -11.46 4.33
CA GLN A 268 26.89 -11.97 2.97
C GLN A 268 25.87 -11.14 2.17
N ALA A 269 24.95 -10.47 2.84
CA ALA A 269 23.84 -9.79 2.19
C ALA A 269 24.31 -8.55 1.43
N THR A 270 23.88 -8.44 0.18
CA THR A 270 23.96 -7.23 -0.63
C THR A 270 22.97 -6.14 -0.18
N SER A 271 22.08 -6.47 0.77
CA SER A 271 20.99 -5.61 1.21
C SER A 271 21.06 -5.30 2.72
N ALA A 272 20.54 -4.13 3.13
CA ALA A 272 20.71 -3.59 4.48
C ALA A 272 19.93 -4.36 5.56
N PHE A 273 20.55 -4.67 6.70
CA PHE A 273 19.86 -5.41 7.79
C PHE A 273 18.61 -4.69 8.31
N PHE A 274 18.64 -3.35 8.38
CA PHE A 274 17.56 -2.49 8.86
C PHE A 274 16.90 -1.77 7.68
N THR A 275 15.66 -1.31 7.85
CA THR A 275 15.15 -0.26 6.94
C THR A 275 15.91 1.04 7.15
N GLY A 276 16.18 1.77 6.07
CA GLY A 276 16.87 3.07 6.13
C GLY A 276 16.11 4.16 6.88
N ALA A 277 14.87 3.91 7.29
CA ALA A 277 13.97 4.87 7.93
C ALA A 277 14.09 4.93 9.46
N HIS A 278 14.85 4.02 10.10
CA HIS A 278 14.82 3.87 11.55
C HIS A 278 16.22 3.85 12.18
N ASN A 279 16.48 4.85 13.05
CA ASN A 279 17.69 5.03 13.85
C ASN A 279 17.79 4.02 15.01
N VAL A 280 17.79 2.72 14.70
CA VAL A 280 18.45 1.78 15.60
C VAL A 280 19.92 2.12 15.52
N GLY A 281 20.63 2.28 16.63
CA GLY A 281 22.05 2.70 16.66
C GLY A 281 23.04 1.74 15.96
N GLY A 282 22.56 0.83 15.12
CA GLY A 282 23.31 -0.18 14.41
C GLY A 282 23.01 -1.60 14.88
N PHE A 283 23.68 -2.56 14.26
CA PHE A 283 23.52 -3.98 14.54
C PHE A 283 23.90 -4.37 15.96
N GLU A 284 25.02 -3.88 16.48
CA GLU A 284 25.48 -4.26 17.83
C GLU A 284 24.58 -3.69 18.95
N PRO A 285 24.14 -2.42 18.90
CA PRO A 285 23.14 -1.92 19.84
C PRO A 285 21.82 -2.70 19.80
N TYR A 286 21.38 -3.13 18.62
CA TYR A 286 20.21 -4.00 18.48
C TYR A 286 20.42 -5.35 19.18
N MET A 287 21.53 -6.04 18.91
CA MET A 287 21.84 -7.31 19.56
C MET A 287 21.97 -7.18 21.08
N MET A 288 22.60 -6.10 21.57
CA MET A 288 22.70 -5.80 22.99
C MET A 288 21.32 -5.55 23.61
N ALA A 289 20.45 -4.81 22.92
CA ALA A 289 19.09 -4.54 23.37
C ALA A 289 18.27 -5.83 23.49
N LEU A 290 18.36 -6.75 22.52
CA LEU A 290 17.72 -8.06 22.62
C LEU A 290 18.19 -8.84 23.86
N ASN A 291 19.50 -8.94 24.08
CA ASN A 291 20.05 -9.65 25.24
C ASN A 291 19.61 -9.05 26.58
N LEU A 292 19.58 -7.71 26.68
CA LEU A 292 19.16 -7.04 27.91
C LEU A 292 17.66 -7.15 28.15
N THR A 293 16.86 -7.07 27.09
CA THR A 293 15.40 -7.19 27.17
C THR A 293 15.00 -8.62 27.52
N LEU A 294 15.64 -9.64 26.95
CA LEU A 294 15.37 -11.05 27.25
C LEU A 294 15.46 -11.34 28.76
N LYS A 295 16.51 -10.83 29.43
CA LYS A 295 16.72 -10.99 30.88
C LYS A 295 15.63 -10.36 31.76
N LYS A 296 14.84 -9.43 31.21
CA LYS A 296 13.78 -8.72 31.93
C LYS A 296 12.39 -9.01 31.36
N LEU A 297 12.29 -9.89 30.35
CA LEU A 297 11.09 -10.06 29.56
C LEU A 297 9.91 -10.50 30.42
N ASP A 298 10.10 -11.46 31.33
CA ASP A 298 9.03 -11.93 32.22
C ASP A 298 8.46 -10.80 33.07
N LYS A 299 9.33 -9.95 33.64
CA LYS A 299 8.90 -8.78 34.43
C LYS A 299 8.18 -7.74 33.57
N ILE A 300 8.62 -7.54 32.32
CA ILE A 300 7.94 -6.63 31.39
C ILE A 300 6.54 -7.15 31.08
N VAL A 301 6.42 -8.44 30.79
CA VAL A 301 5.14 -9.10 30.50
C VAL A 301 4.22 -9.04 31.73
N ASP A 302 4.73 -9.30 32.94
CA ASP A 302 3.96 -9.18 34.18
C ASP A 302 3.38 -7.78 34.35
N ASN A 303 4.21 -6.75 34.17
CA ASN A 303 3.76 -5.37 34.25
C ASN A 303 2.76 -5.03 33.15
N PHE A 304 2.95 -5.56 31.93
CA PHE A 304 2.06 -5.32 30.80
C PHE A 304 0.68 -5.95 31.01
N CYS A 305 0.63 -7.19 31.49
CA CYS A 305 -0.63 -7.88 31.81
C CYS A 305 -1.33 -7.22 33.01
N ALA A 306 -0.59 -6.74 34.01
CA ALA A 306 -1.15 -6.05 35.17
C ALA A 306 -1.70 -4.64 34.85
N ALA A 307 -1.16 -3.96 33.85
CA ALA A 307 -1.62 -2.65 33.40
C ALA A 307 -3.02 -2.74 32.79
N LYS A 308 -3.92 -1.83 33.19
CA LYS A 308 -5.34 -1.86 32.82
C LYS A 308 -5.64 -0.98 31.60
N LYS A 309 -5.00 0.19 31.53
CA LYS A 309 -5.26 1.17 30.46
C LYS A 309 -4.20 1.07 29.36
N SER A 310 -4.58 1.42 28.14
CA SER A 310 -3.67 1.43 26.98
C SER A 310 -2.44 2.32 27.22
N LYS A 311 -2.63 3.45 27.92
CA LYS A 311 -1.53 4.33 28.32
C LYS A 311 -0.53 3.64 29.25
N GLU A 312 -1.01 2.91 30.25
CA GLU A 312 -0.15 2.19 31.20
C GLU A 312 0.62 1.07 30.51
N LYS A 313 -0.06 0.32 29.63
CA LYS A 313 0.57 -0.71 28.79
C LYS A 313 1.65 -0.11 27.88
N LEU A 314 1.36 1.04 27.26
CA LEU A 314 2.34 1.79 26.45
C LEU A 314 3.56 2.23 27.29
N ASP A 315 3.34 2.70 28.52
CA ASP A 315 4.43 3.12 29.43
C ASP A 315 5.34 1.94 29.82
N VAL A 316 4.79 0.73 29.96
CA VAL A 316 5.60 -0.49 30.12
C VAL A 316 6.49 -0.73 28.89
N LEU A 317 5.94 -0.60 27.68
CA LEU A 317 6.69 -0.80 26.43
C LEU A 317 7.80 0.25 26.25
N ARG A 318 7.56 1.51 26.61
CA ARG A 318 8.58 2.58 26.61
C ARG A 318 9.79 2.29 27.50
N GLY A 319 9.63 1.44 28.51
CA GLY A 319 10.72 0.99 29.37
C GLY A 319 11.71 0.04 28.69
N MET A 320 11.37 -0.49 27.52
CA MET A 320 12.21 -1.43 26.77
C MET A 320 13.36 -0.71 26.05
N LYS A 321 14.48 -1.42 25.85
CA LYS A 321 15.67 -0.82 25.22
C LYS A 321 15.40 -0.52 23.75
N LEU A 322 15.80 0.69 23.31
CA LEU A 322 15.59 1.23 21.97
C LEU A 322 14.12 1.48 21.61
N VAL A 323 13.19 1.42 22.57
CA VAL A 323 11.77 1.64 22.34
C VAL A 323 11.37 3.04 22.80
N GLY A 324 11.40 3.99 21.86
CA GLY A 324 10.79 5.32 22.05
C GLY A 324 9.28 5.31 21.79
N ASP A 325 8.65 6.48 21.83
CA ASP A 325 7.20 6.65 21.63
C ASP A 325 6.67 5.98 20.36
N PHE A 326 7.39 6.15 19.24
CA PHE A 326 7.03 5.56 17.96
C PHE A 326 6.99 4.03 18.04
N PHE A 327 8.08 3.39 18.47
CA PHE A 327 8.15 1.93 18.55
C PHE A 327 7.21 1.36 19.61
N ALA A 328 7.01 2.04 20.75
CA ALA A 328 6.05 1.62 21.76
C ALA A 328 4.64 1.59 21.18
N TRP A 329 4.25 2.62 20.42
CA TRP A 329 2.96 2.66 19.73
C TRP A 329 2.85 1.57 18.66
N GLN A 330 3.90 1.36 17.87
CA GLN A 330 3.92 0.28 16.89
C GLN A 330 3.70 -1.08 17.54
N ILE A 331 4.49 -1.41 18.57
CA ILE A 331 4.38 -2.67 19.29
C ILE A 331 2.98 -2.80 19.91
N LEU A 332 2.44 -1.75 20.55
CA LEU A 332 1.11 -1.82 21.17
C LEU A 332 0.00 -2.19 20.16
N CYS A 333 0.02 -1.64 18.95
CA CYS A 333 -0.95 -2.05 17.94
C CYS A 333 -0.70 -3.48 17.45
N ASP A 334 0.55 -3.94 17.35
CA ASP A 334 0.82 -5.35 17.00
C ASP A 334 0.24 -6.29 18.06
N MET A 335 0.35 -5.90 19.34
CA MET A 335 -0.24 -6.64 20.46
C MET A 335 -1.78 -6.70 20.36
N GLU A 336 -2.45 -5.63 19.91
CA GLU A 336 -3.91 -5.67 19.64
C GLU A 336 -4.23 -6.57 18.44
N THR A 337 -3.55 -6.37 17.31
CA THR A 337 -3.74 -7.13 16.07
C THR A 337 -3.51 -8.64 16.24
N CYS A 338 -2.76 -9.04 17.26
CA CYS A 338 -2.46 -10.43 17.60
C CYS A 338 -3.17 -10.92 18.88
N GLY A 339 -4.23 -10.24 19.32
CA GLY A 339 -5.13 -10.73 20.37
C GLY A 339 -4.56 -10.72 21.79
N CYS A 340 -3.62 -9.82 22.12
CA CYS A 340 -3.10 -9.67 23.48
C CYS A 340 -3.77 -8.55 24.29
N LEU A 341 -4.48 -7.64 23.65
CA LEU A 341 -5.30 -6.62 24.29
C LEU A 341 -6.33 -6.06 23.31
N LYS A 342 -7.22 -5.22 23.83
CA LYS A 342 -7.99 -4.25 23.06
C LYS A 342 -7.52 -2.85 23.43
N ILE A 343 -7.15 -2.02 22.45
CA ILE A 343 -6.76 -0.63 22.72
C ILE A 343 -8.03 0.16 23.03
N ASP A 344 -7.91 1.08 24.00
CA ASP A 344 -8.99 1.98 24.38
C ASP A 344 -9.42 2.80 23.15
N TYR A 345 -10.72 2.81 22.85
CA TYR A 345 -11.30 3.42 21.65
C TYR A 345 -10.80 4.87 21.39
N ASN A 346 -10.58 5.66 22.44
CA ASN A 346 -10.16 7.06 22.37
C ASN A 346 -8.65 7.28 22.55
N PHE A 347 -7.84 6.22 22.50
CA PHE A 347 -6.41 6.28 22.75
C PHE A 347 -5.60 6.10 21.47
N CYS A 348 -4.67 7.02 21.23
CA CYS A 348 -3.72 6.95 20.14
C CYS A 348 -2.48 7.79 20.47
N VAL A 349 -1.31 7.38 19.97
CA VAL A 349 -0.08 8.19 20.03
C VAL A 349 0.14 8.83 18.67
N LEU A 350 -0.06 10.15 18.58
CA LEU A 350 0.17 10.87 17.34
C LEU A 350 1.67 11.02 17.05
N GLY A 351 2.14 10.38 15.98
CA GLY A 351 3.48 10.57 15.46
C GLY A 351 3.73 11.99 14.93
N PRO A 352 4.99 12.39 14.67
CA PRO A 352 5.32 13.68 14.07
C PRO A 352 4.60 13.92 12.75
N GLY A 353 4.58 12.92 11.85
CA GLY A 353 3.88 13.01 10.56
C GLY A 353 2.38 13.23 10.73
N ALA A 354 1.73 12.53 11.67
CA ALA A 354 0.31 12.73 11.94
C ALA A 354 0.00 14.15 12.46
N LYS A 355 0.87 14.70 13.33
CA LYS A 355 0.75 16.09 13.80
C LYS A 355 0.94 17.10 12.67
N GLU A 356 1.87 16.85 11.74
CA GLU A 356 2.00 17.67 10.54
C GLU A 356 0.78 17.54 9.62
N GLY A 357 0.21 16.35 9.48
CA GLY A 357 -1.06 16.13 8.77
C GLY A 357 -2.20 16.97 9.36
N LEU A 358 -2.33 17.02 10.69
CA LEU A 358 -3.31 17.87 11.37
C LEU A 358 -3.07 19.36 11.11
N LYS A 359 -1.81 19.81 11.07
CA LYS A 359 -1.47 21.19 10.72
C LYS A 359 -1.92 21.53 9.29
N LEU A 360 -1.68 20.62 8.33
CA LEU A 360 -2.12 20.81 6.94
C LEU A 360 -3.65 20.94 6.82
N ILE A 361 -4.41 20.33 7.73
CA ILE A 361 -5.88 20.37 7.69
C ILE A 361 -6.44 21.57 8.45
N PHE A 362 -5.93 21.84 9.64
CA PHE A 362 -6.56 22.77 10.60
C PHE A 362 -5.83 24.12 10.74
N CYS A 363 -4.63 24.30 10.18
CA CYS A 363 -3.90 25.56 10.28
C CYS A 363 -3.93 26.38 9.00
N GLU A 364 -4.64 27.50 9.05
CA GLU A 364 -4.72 28.47 7.94
C GLU A 364 -3.55 29.47 7.97
N ASN A 365 -2.99 29.75 9.15
CA ASN A 365 -1.92 30.72 9.34
C ASN A 365 -1.05 30.42 10.58
N LYS A 366 0.05 31.18 10.73
CA LYS A 366 1.02 31.01 11.84
C LYS A 366 0.41 31.15 13.24
N LYS A 367 -0.65 31.95 13.45
CA LYS A 367 -1.35 32.04 14.75
C LYS A 367 -2.17 30.77 15.03
N SER A 368 -2.75 30.15 14.00
CA SER A 368 -3.46 28.87 14.12
C SER A 368 -2.53 27.70 14.51
N LEU A 369 -1.25 27.76 14.10
CA LEU A 369 -0.21 26.79 14.48
C LEU A 369 0.09 26.82 15.99
N GLU A 370 0.10 28.01 16.60
CA GLU A 370 0.27 28.14 18.05
C GLU A 370 -0.93 27.58 18.83
N MET A 371 -2.14 27.64 18.26
CA MET A 371 -3.32 27.01 18.88
C MET A 371 -3.24 25.49 18.96
N LEU A 372 -2.52 24.83 18.03
CA LEU A 372 -2.25 23.39 18.07
C LEU A 372 -1.18 22.97 19.09
N SER A 373 -0.57 23.92 19.81
CA SER A 373 0.37 23.60 20.88
C SER A 373 -0.34 22.80 21.99
N GLY A 374 0.00 21.52 22.11
CA GLY A 374 -0.52 20.60 23.12
C GLY A 374 -0.97 19.25 22.55
N ILE A 375 -0.54 18.17 23.20
CA ILE A 375 -0.87 16.79 22.80
C ILE A 375 -2.39 16.55 22.81
N GLU A 376 -3.10 17.03 23.85
CA GLU A 376 -4.55 16.80 23.99
C GLU A 376 -5.34 17.47 22.87
N LYS A 377 -4.95 18.67 22.45
CA LYS A 377 -5.61 19.37 21.34
C LYS A 377 -5.43 18.63 20.02
N SER A 378 -4.22 18.16 19.73
CA SER A 378 -3.95 17.39 18.52
C SER A 378 -4.77 16.09 18.50
N LEU A 379 -4.85 15.40 19.63
CA LEU A 379 -5.66 14.18 19.76
C LEU A 379 -7.15 14.47 19.59
N GLN A 380 -7.64 15.59 20.12
CA GLN A 380 -9.02 16.01 19.94
C GLN A 380 -9.36 16.27 18.46
N LEU A 381 -8.44 16.84 17.68
CA LEU A 381 -8.66 17.04 16.24
C LEU A 381 -8.68 15.74 15.45
N ALA A 382 -7.81 14.78 15.79
CA ALA A 382 -7.86 13.45 15.20
C ALA A 382 -9.19 12.73 15.54
N ARG A 383 -9.69 12.89 16.77
CA ARG A 383 -11.03 12.41 17.16
C ARG A 383 -12.14 13.10 16.36
N THR A 384 -12.05 14.41 16.15
CA THR A 384 -12.98 15.15 15.28
C THR A 384 -12.99 14.58 13.87
N LEU A 385 -11.82 14.34 13.26
CA LEU A 385 -11.74 13.69 11.96
C LEU A 385 -12.45 12.32 12.01
N THR A 386 -12.10 11.47 12.97
CA THR A 386 -12.73 10.14 13.16
C THR A 386 -14.27 10.21 13.19
N ALA A 387 -14.84 11.21 13.88
CA ALA A 387 -16.28 11.41 13.97
C ALA A 387 -16.91 11.92 12.67
N LEU A 388 -16.16 12.64 11.83
CA LEU A 388 -16.64 13.23 10.58
C LEU A 388 -16.61 12.29 9.37
N GLN A 389 -16.07 11.07 9.49
CA GLN A 389 -15.81 10.19 8.34
C GLN A 389 -17.06 9.95 7.46
N GLU A 390 -18.18 9.52 8.06
CA GLU A 390 -19.40 9.18 7.32
C GLU A 390 -20.04 10.41 6.68
N ASN A 391 -20.20 11.49 7.45
CA ASN A 391 -20.75 12.75 6.93
C ASN A 391 -19.91 13.28 5.77
N THR A 392 -18.59 13.13 5.85
CA THR A 392 -17.68 13.59 4.80
C THR A 392 -17.84 12.75 3.53
N PHE A 393 -17.89 11.42 3.66
CA PHE A 393 -18.13 10.55 2.50
C PHE A 393 -19.50 10.76 1.86
N GLN A 394 -20.53 11.03 2.68
CA GLN A 394 -21.85 11.41 2.19
C GLN A 394 -21.81 12.73 1.40
N ILE A 395 -21.11 13.76 1.89
CA ILE A 395 -20.92 15.04 1.18
C ILE A 395 -20.19 14.83 -0.15
N LEU A 396 -19.18 13.94 -0.18
CA LEU A 396 -18.43 13.61 -1.38
C LEU A 396 -19.23 12.72 -2.37
N GLY A 397 -20.35 12.14 -1.94
CA GLY A 397 -21.10 11.17 -2.74
C GLY A 397 -20.33 9.87 -2.98
N LEU A 398 -19.44 9.50 -2.06
CA LEU A 398 -18.59 8.31 -2.16
C LEU A 398 -18.94 7.29 -1.08
N GLU A 399 -18.92 6.01 -1.42
CA GLU A 399 -19.02 4.91 -0.45
C GLU A 399 -17.60 4.44 -0.12
N PHE A 400 -17.14 4.67 1.11
CA PHE A 400 -15.79 4.24 1.49
C PHE A 400 -15.72 2.72 1.61
N PRO A 401 -14.75 2.05 0.94
CA PRO A 401 -14.58 0.60 1.01
C PRO A 401 -13.93 0.17 2.33
N TYR A 402 -14.74 0.13 3.39
CA TYR A 402 -14.29 -0.29 4.73
C TYR A 402 -13.76 -1.73 4.69
N PHE A 403 -12.57 -1.94 5.24
CA PHE A 403 -11.99 -3.28 5.39
C PHE A 403 -12.73 -4.04 6.48
N ASP A 404 -13.23 -5.23 6.16
CA ASP A 404 -13.98 -6.10 7.09
C ASP A 404 -15.22 -5.40 7.71
N GLY A 405 -15.81 -4.44 6.97
CA GLY A 405 -16.93 -3.63 7.46
C GLY A 405 -16.60 -2.70 8.65
N ARG A 406 -15.32 -2.58 9.03
CA ARG A 406 -14.88 -1.79 10.18
C ARG A 406 -14.65 -0.34 9.81
N ARG A 407 -15.34 0.58 10.49
CA ARG A 407 -15.11 2.02 10.41
C ARG A 407 -13.66 2.37 10.76
N LEU A 408 -13.16 3.49 10.22
CA LEU A 408 -11.83 3.99 10.57
C LEU A 408 -11.82 4.35 12.05
N ALA A 409 -11.00 3.68 12.85
CA ALA A 409 -10.80 4.05 14.24
C ALA A 409 -9.73 5.15 14.34
N LEU A 410 -9.51 5.64 15.56
CA LEU A 410 -8.54 6.71 15.81
C LEU A 410 -7.12 6.33 15.36
N LYS A 411 -6.76 5.04 15.40
CA LYS A 411 -5.48 4.53 14.94
C LYS A 411 -5.34 4.62 13.41
N GLU A 412 -6.37 4.27 12.63
CA GLU A 412 -6.37 4.42 11.17
C GLU A 412 -6.31 5.90 10.77
N ILE A 413 -7.00 6.77 11.51
CA ILE A 413 -6.94 8.23 11.27
C ILE A 413 -5.52 8.76 11.55
N GLU A 414 -4.87 8.36 12.65
CA GLU A 414 -3.47 8.73 12.92
C GLU A 414 -2.53 8.26 11.82
N HIS A 415 -2.67 7.00 11.42
CA HIS A 415 -1.86 6.40 10.39
C HIS A 415 -2.04 7.11 9.04
N THR A 416 -3.30 7.37 8.65
CA THR A 416 -3.65 8.11 7.43
C THR A 416 -3.15 9.55 7.46
N LEU A 417 -3.20 10.24 8.61
CA LEU A 417 -2.67 11.59 8.76
C LEU A 417 -1.16 11.65 8.50
N CYS A 418 -0.42 10.63 8.95
CA CYS A 418 1.01 10.51 8.69
C CYS A 418 1.30 10.39 7.19
N GLU A 419 0.56 9.53 6.48
CA GLU A 419 0.72 9.34 5.04
C GLU A 419 0.23 10.57 4.23
N TYR A 420 -0.83 11.22 4.68
CA TYR A 420 -1.34 12.46 4.09
C TYR A 420 -0.32 13.60 4.21
N SER A 421 0.39 13.69 5.33
CA SER A 421 1.50 14.64 5.49
C SER A 421 2.61 14.37 4.47
N LYS A 422 3.03 13.10 4.30
CA LYS A 422 4.01 12.71 3.28
C LYS A 422 3.56 13.08 1.87
N TYR A 423 2.30 12.79 1.53
CA TYR A 423 1.71 13.10 0.23
C TYR A 423 1.81 14.59 -0.13
N ASN A 424 1.65 15.47 0.86
CA ASN A 424 1.67 16.92 0.65
C ASN A 424 3.08 17.52 0.67
N ILE A 425 3.99 17.03 1.52
CA ILE A 425 5.27 17.70 1.83
C ILE A 425 6.43 17.25 0.91
N SER A 426 6.26 16.19 0.12
CA SER A 426 7.21 15.72 -0.94
C SER A 426 8.65 15.38 -0.51
N ASN A 427 9.04 15.56 0.76
CA ASN A 427 10.41 15.31 1.21
C ASN A 427 10.66 13.83 1.53
N GLY A 428 11.67 13.23 0.90
CA GLY A 428 12.24 11.92 1.29
C GLY A 428 11.36 10.71 1.00
N MET A 429 10.43 10.82 0.05
CA MET A 429 9.55 9.71 -0.30
C MET A 429 10.30 8.64 -1.09
N HIS A 430 10.19 7.38 -0.66
CA HIS A 430 10.73 6.26 -1.41
C HIS A 430 9.92 6.05 -2.68
N THR A 431 10.60 5.90 -3.81
CA THR A 431 9.96 5.50 -5.06
C THR A 431 9.28 4.14 -4.86
N TYR A 432 8.03 4.05 -5.31
CA TYR A 432 7.32 2.79 -5.37
C TYR A 432 8.06 1.91 -6.38
N ARG A 433 8.48 0.73 -5.91
CA ARG A 433 8.98 -0.32 -6.78
C ARG A 433 7.92 -1.41 -6.77
N PRO A 434 7.33 -1.76 -7.92
CA PRO A 434 6.55 -2.98 -8.03
C PRO A 434 7.43 -4.12 -7.50
N GLY A 435 7.02 -4.72 -6.40
CA GLY A 435 7.73 -5.85 -5.83
C GLY A 435 7.27 -7.11 -6.53
N GLU A 436 8.21 -7.98 -6.88
CA GLU A 436 7.91 -9.41 -7.05
C GLU A 436 7.26 -9.90 -5.75
N LYS A 437 6.18 -10.67 -5.84
CA LYS A 437 5.66 -11.38 -4.67
C LYS A 437 6.81 -12.21 -4.11
N SER A 438 7.13 -12.09 -2.81
CA SER A 438 7.96 -13.12 -2.18
C SER A 438 7.27 -14.46 -2.44
N ALA A 439 8.03 -15.45 -2.90
CA ALA A 439 7.48 -16.75 -3.31
C ALA A 439 6.68 -17.35 -2.13
N ILE A 440 5.35 -17.24 -2.20
CA ILE A 440 4.47 -17.79 -1.18
C ILE A 440 4.43 -19.28 -1.43
N THR A 441 4.69 -20.08 -0.40
CA THR A 441 4.35 -21.51 -0.42
C THR A 441 2.87 -21.63 -0.73
N VAL A 442 2.54 -22.21 -1.89
CA VAL A 442 1.17 -22.39 -2.40
C VAL A 442 0.40 -23.46 -1.61
N ASP A 443 1.05 -24.05 -0.61
CA ASP A 443 0.44 -25.07 0.23
C ASP A 443 -0.66 -24.43 1.09
N CYS A 444 -1.84 -25.03 1.07
CA CYS A 444 -2.95 -24.56 1.88
C CYS A 444 -2.58 -24.63 3.37
N PHE A 445 -2.73 -23.53 4.09
CA PHE A 445 -2.42 -23.44 5.51
C PHE A 445 -3.20 -24.45 6.37
N SER A 446 -4.38 -24.86 5.93
CA SER A 446 -5.22 -25.83 6.64
C SER A 446 -4.77 -27.28 6.41
N CYS A 447 -4.68 -27.72 5.15
CA CYS A 447 -4.43 -29.14 4.82
C CYS A 447 -3.00 -29.46 4.39
N ASP A 448 -2.13 -28.46 4.25
CA ASP A 448 -0.79 -28.55 3.62
C ASP A 448 -0.84 -29.17 2.20
N GLY A 449 -2.03 -29.25 1.61
CA GLY A 449 -2.28 -29.78 0.27
C GLY A 449 -1.84 -28.79 -0.79
N LYS A 450 -1.31 -29.33 -1.88
CA LYS A 450 -0.74 -28.57 -3.00
C LYS A 450 -1.76 -28.16 -4.07
N ASP A 451 -3.06 -28.30 -3.80
CA ASP A 451 -4.08 -28.09 -4.82
C ASP A 451 -4.23 -26.58 -5.12
N PRO A 452 -3.63 -26.07 -6.21
CA PRO A 452 -3.47 -24.64 -6.43
C PRO A 452 -4.59 -24.07 -7.30
N GLU A 453 -5.58 -24.87 -7.71
CA GLU A 453 -6.54 -24.45 -8.73
C GLU A 453 -7.62 -23.50 -8.18
N GLN A 454 -7.96 -23.57 -6.89
CA GLN A 454 -8.99 -22.73 -6.28
C GLN A 454 -8.72 -22.42 -4.79
N GLY A 455 -8.72 -21.14 -4.42
CA GLY A 455 -8.57 -20.70 -3.04
C GLY A 455 -8.30 -19.21 -2.92
N TYR A 456 -8.02 -18.77 -1.69
CA TYR A 456 -7.88 -17.35 -1.36
C TYR A 456 -6.66 -17.11 -0.47
N TYR A 457 -5.99 -15.97 -0.70
CA TYR A 457 -4.96 -15.46 0.21
C TYR A 457 -5.62 -14.59 1.27
N CYS A 458 -5.32 -14.84 2.53
CA CYS A 458 -5.80 -14.02 3.63
C CYS A 458 -5.16 -12.63 3.60
N ASP A 459 -5.96 -11.58 3.67
CA ASP A 459 -5.49 -10.19 3.66
C ASP A 459 -4.62 -9.82 4.87
N LEU A 460 -4.74 -10.55 5.99
CA LEU A 460 -4.07 -10.24 7.25
C LEU A 460 -2.81 -11.05 7.53
N CYS A 461 -2.60 -12.17 6.85
CA CYS A 461 -1.41 -13.01 7.04
C CYS A 461 -0.83 -13.57 5.75
N ASN A 462 -1.48 -13.35 4.61
CA ASN A 462 -1.06 -13.82 3.29
C ASN A 462 -0.90 -15.35 3.18
N HIS A 463 -1.46 -16.11 4.13
CA HIS A 463 -1.59 -17.56 4.00
C HIS A 463 -2.68 -17.92 2.99
N PHE A 464 -2.43 -18.96 2.21
CA PHE A 464 -3.38 -19.52 1.26
C PHE A 464 -4.34 -20.49 1.94
N CYS A 465 -5.64 -20.39 1.63
CA CYS A 465 -6.68 -21.33 2.05
C CYS A 465 -7.42 -21.85 0.81
N CYS A 466 -7.39 -23.16 0.57
CA CYS A 466 -8.14 -23.75 -0.55
C CYS A 466 -9.65 -23.75 -0.26
N THR A 467 -10.47 -23.66 -1.32
CA THR A 467 -11.93 -23.62 -1.22
C THR A 467 -12.49 -24.81 -0.44
N HIS A 468 -11.98 -26.01 -0.69
CA HIS A 468 -12.39 -27.22 0.00
C HIS A 468 -12.25 -27.14 1.53
N CYS A 469 -11.13 -26.60 2.04
CA CYS A 469 -10.94 -26.43 3.47
C CYS A 469 -11.90 -25.39 4.07
N LEU A 470 -12.25 -24.36 3.30
CA LEU A 470 -13.20 -23.33 3.72
C LEU A 470 -14.63 -23.87 3.77
N GLU A 471 -15.04 -24.67 2.78
CA GLU A 471 -16.34 -25.34 2.75
C GLU A 471 -16.53 -26.27 3.95
N ILE A 472 -15.53 -27.12 4.25
CA ILE A 472 -15.59 -28.01 5.41
C ILE A 472 -15.64 -27.21 6.72
N ALA A 473 -14.92 -26.09 6.79
CA ALA A 473 -14.94 -25.23 7.97
C ALA A 473 -16.25 -24.42 8.09
N GLY A 474 -17.13 -24.43 7.08
CA GLY A 474 -18.36 -23.62 7.06
C GLY A 474 -18.09 -22.14 6.83
N ASP A 475 -16.91 -21.79 6.32
CA ASP A 475 -16.45 -20.41 6.11
C ASP A 475 -16.48 -20.01 4.62
N ALA A 476 -17.09 -20.83 3.76
CA ALA A 476 -17.18 -20.57 2.32
C ALA A 476 -18.03 -19.34 1.98
N ASP A 477 -19.11 -19.11 2.75
CA ASP A 477 -20.01 -17.95 2.57
C ASP A 477 -19.46 -16.67 3.22
N ASP A 478 -18.43 -16.79 4.05
CA ASP A 478 -17.78 -15.68 4.75
C ASP A 478 -16.79 -14.91 3.85
N TYR A 479 -16.69 -15.33 2.58
CA TYR A 479 -15.99 -14.60 1.54
C TYR A 479 -16.85 -13.45 1.02
N ASN A 480 -16.35 -12.23 1.18
CA ASN A 480 -16.80 -11.08 0.41
C ASN A 480 -15.88 -10.95 -0.80
N GLU A 481 -16.42 -10.72 -2.00
CA GLU A 481 -15.66 -10.44 -3.24
C GLU A 481 -14.57 -9.35 -3.05
N ARG A 482 -14.66 -8.53 -1.99
CA ARG A 482 -13.71 -7.46 -1.66
C ARG A 482 -12.58 -7.84 -0.70
N SER A 483 -12.75 -8.80 0.20
CA SER A 483 -11.74 -9.12 1.23
C SER A 483 -11.93 -10.51 1.82
N PHE A 484 -10.82 -11.17 2.16
CA PHE A 484 -10.82 -12.48 2.82
C PHE A 484 -9.92 -12.51 4.05
N ILE A 485 -10.49 -12.88 5.20
CA ILE A 485 -9.75 -13.12 6.44
C ILE A 485 -9.91 -14.58 6.81
N CYS A 486 -8.80 -15.32 6.85
CA CYS A 486 -8.83 -16.74 7.18
C CYS A 486 -9.26 -16.99 8.64
N PRO A 487 -9.86 -18.16 8.94
CA PRO A 487 -10.32 -18.50 10.29
C PRO A 487 -9.23 -18.38 11.37
N PRO A 488 -7.96 -18.80 11.13
CA PRO A 488 -6.85 -18.54 12.04
C PRO A 488 -6.68 -17.08 12.48
N CYS A 489 -6.78 -16.14 11.53
CA CYS A 489 -6.67 -14.71 11.83
C CYS A 489 -7.83 -14.23 12.70
N ARG A 490 -9.07 -14.66 12.40
CA ARG A 490 -10.26 -14.29 13.18
C ARG A 490 -10.18 -14.84 14.60
N GLN A 491 -9.79 -16.10 14.73
CA GLN A 491 -9.61 -16.73 16.03
C GLN A 491 -8.54 -16.00 16.86
N LEU A 492 -7.42 -15.62 16.23
CA LEU A 492 -6.36 -14.88 16.89
C LEU A 492 -6.83 -13.52 17.40
N GLU A 493 -7.60 -12.76 16.61
CA GLU A 493 -8.13 -11.45 17.03
C GLU A 493 -9.08 -11.56 18.23
N SER A 494 -9.84 -12.65 18.31
CA SER A 494 -10.71 -12.93 19.45
C SER A 494 -10.00 -13.51 20.68
N PHE A 495 -8.71 -13.86 20.59
CA PHE A 495 -8.00 -14.56 21.68
C PHE A 495 -8.04 -13.80 23.00
N TYR A 496 -7.93 -12.46 22.96
CA TYR A 496 -8.02 -11.62 24.15
C TYR A 496 -9.36 -11.76 24.88
N GLU A 497 -10.45 -11.95 24.13
CA GLU A 497 -11.80 -12.06 24.70
C GLU A 497 -12.07 -13.48 25.26
N LEU A 498 -11.27 -14.47 24.82
CA LEU A 498 -11.35 -15.88 25.24
C LEU A 498 -10.44 -16.24 26.42
N SER A 499 -9.48 -15.37 26.75
CA SER A 499 -8.42 -15.57 27.75
C SER A 499 -8.63 -14.73 28.99
#